data_AF-A0A9N9D474-F1
#
_entry.id   AF-A0A9N9D474-F1
#
_cell.length_a   1.000
_cell.length_b   1.000
_cell.length_c   1.000
_cell.angle_alpha   90.00
_cell.angle_beta   90.00
_cell.angle_gamma   90.00
#
_symmetry.space_group_name_H-M   'P 1'
#
loop_
_entity.id
_entity.type
_entity.pdbx_description
1 polymer ?
#
loop_
_entity_poly.entity_id
_entity_poly.type
_entity_poly.pdbx_seq_one_letter_code
_entity_poly.pdbx_strand_id
1 'polypeptide(L)'
;MSSDVTSSSTGVMSNLPTVEHVKAWSRGDVKAFLQNNKTGLDLEDGDINKIYNQRIKERPIKKLRIEQGWKLYTTSDGHSVELPPQIIDMLASEKFVPDNRIDFQNAFQNLSARQSITLPHLGQEPKHFAKGYQGKALLVTGQMIDIWDKLSADSDHSIKRVLSGPMGVGKSYITYFLAAKAYAEGWLMLYIADAAELSLNTSEEAGMVICKYFLALNKDILTGAELELLVENENIDYSSSKVAGKILENLLKQVDRKTLLIIDEHGVLFEKDPVPERLHILKPLMNLTFWAEHYKGVRIILTGTAHAKYEMIYMKNGQSKWWMIYVAPLENNVFDMLLQMHPLLSKQGIKEEAIKVTNCMPRELMYLVDYVSELDPNTTDVNDFQEVLKNFENEWIDQLLIIVQSYYNSLQKSEKIRYYDSLTSMFLPSKPIVQFEWTFLDLGLIYRYMEHKEIHYFPLCPSAQKALLKINVVMLQFDDYAIIKPSGLSLGPGFDKVSVSDFVTHNSKPSTNIRQAFEVMSAQAGISQMQINGRNQIEMYLDEMYGPGHSAEIDSRNKFVVTQNGRHVPGFHIVYIRGSPGIPKHPRKVHEFPDVAHVTFEEITR
;
A
#
# COMPACT_ATOMS: atom_id res chain seq x y z
N MET A 1 59.66 72.22 13.92
CA MET A 1 60.39 71.07 14.50
C MET A 1 60.23 69.91 13.53
N SER A 2 61.37 69.41 13.00
CA SER A 2 61.67 68.09 12.39
C SER A 2 60.64 67.46 11.43
N SER A 3 60.98 66.90 10.27
CA SER A 3 62.19 66.72 9.46
C SER A 3 61.76 65.95 8.21
N ASP A 4 62.38 66.22 7.07
CA ASP A 4 62.29 65.43 5.84
C ASP A 4 62.67 63.95 6.07
N VAL A 5 61.98 63.04 5.36
CA VAL A 5 62.59 61.81 4.81
C VAL A 5 61.94 61.53 3.44
N THR A 6 62.71 61.73 2.39
CA THR A 6 62.51 61.17 1.05
C THR A 6 62.49 59.64 1.07
N SER A 7 61.53 59.01 0.41
CA SER A 7 61.70 57.64 -0.09
C SER A 7 61.38 57.57 -1.58
N SER A 8 62.43 57.32 -2.36
CA SER A 8 62.37 56.89 -3.74
C SER A 8 61.93 55.42 -3.79
N SER A 9 60.94 55.09 -4.64
CA SER A 9 60.75 53.72 -5.14
C SER A 9 60.24 53.72 -6.58
N THR A 10 61.03 54.32 -7.47
CA THR A 10 60.98 53.96 -8.89
C THR A 10 61.75 52.65 -9.13
N GLY A 11 61.06 51.66 -9.73
CA GLY A 11 61.59 50.36 -10.15
C GLY A 11 61.27 49.28 -9.11
N VAL A 12 60.49 48.22 -9.37
CA VAL A 12 60.55 47.26 -10.46
C VAL A 12 59.17 46.58 -10.57
N MET A 13 58.27 47.01 -11.45
CA MET A 13 56.99 46.31 -11.70
C MET A 13 56.55 46.34 -13.17
N SER A 14 57.44 46.68 -14.11
CA SER A 14 57.04 46.90 -15.51
C SER A 14 57.20 45.71 -16.45
N ASN A 15 57.62 44.52 -15.99
CA ASN A 15 57.90 43.37 -16.88
C ASN A 15 57.32 42.03 -16.37
N LEU A 16 56.12 42.03 -15.78
CA LEU A 16 55.44 40.76 -15.52
C LEU A 16 54.85 40.20 -16.83
N PRO A 17 55.14 38.94 -17.19
CA PRO A 17 54.59 38.33 -18.39
C PRO A 17 53.08 38.17 -18.29
N THR A 18 52.39 38.36 -19.41
CA THR A 18 50.94 38.16 -19.50
C THR A 18 50.56 36.70 -19.29
N VAL A 19 49.31 36.45 -18.89
CA VAL A 19 48.80 35.10 -18.65
C VAL A 19 48.92 34.22 -19.90
N GLU A 20 48.73 34.76 -21.11
CA GLU A 20 48.95 33.98 -22.34
C GLU A 20 50.42 33.61 -22.57
N HIS A 21 51.36 34.51 -22.25
CA HIS A 21 52.79 34.20 -22.34
C HIS A 21 53.20 33.09 -21.36
N VAL A 22 52.73 33.16 -20.11
CA VAL A 22 53.03 32.13 -19.09
C VAL A 22 52.44 30.78 -19.46
N LYS A 23 51.27 30.74 -20.12
CA LYS A 23 50.66 29.47 -20.61
C LYS A 23 51.48 28.78 -21.70
N ALA A 24 52.33 29.51 -22.42
CA ALA A 24 53.18 28.96 -23.48
C ALA A 24 54.57 28.51 -22.98
N TRP A 25 54.90 28.73 -21.71
CA TRP A 25 56.22 28.42 -21.16
C TRP A 25 56.46 26.94 -20.96
N SER A 26 57.64 26.47 -21.38
CA SER A 26 58.17 25.17 -20.96
C SER A 26 58.58 25.22 -19.48
N ARG A 27 58.77 24.04 -18.88
CA ARG A 27 59.31 23.96 -17.51
C ARG A 27 60.69 24.61 -17.36
N GLY A 28 61.49 24.62 -18.42
CA GLY A 28 62.76 25.33 -18.46
C GLY A 28 62.55 26.84 -18.36
N ASP A 29 61.57 27.36 -19.07
CA ASP A 29 61.24 28.80 -19.09
C ASP A 29 60.69 29.27 -17.74
N VAL A 30 59.82 28.46 -17.11
CA VAL A 30 59.31 28.72 -15.76
C VAL A 30 60.46 28.73 -14.74
N LYS A 31 61.39 27.77 -14.82
CA LYS A 31 62.55 27.72 -13.92
C LYS A 31 63.46 28.93 -14.11
N ALA A 32 63.77 29.28 -15.36
CA ALA A 32 64.60 30.43 -15.69
C ALA A 32 63.96 31.74 -15.21
N PHE A 33 62.64 31.89 -15.37
CA PHE A 33 61.91 33.05 -14.88
C PHE A 33 61.95 33.16 -13.35
N LEU A 34 61.70 32.07 -12.62
CA LEU A 34 61.74 32.06 -11.15
C LEU A 34 63.15 32.30 -10.62
N GLN A 35 64.19 31.80 -11.30
CA GLN A 35 65.58 32.08 -10.95
C GLN A 35 65.95 33.54 -11.18
N ASN A 36 65.52 34.13 -12.30
CA ASN A 36 65.82 35.52 -12.64
C ASN A 36 65.09 36.53 -11.75
N ASN A 37 63.96 36.14 -11.15
CA ASN A 37 63.15 36.99 -10.28
C ASN A 37 63.20 36.57 -8.80
N LYS A 38 64.14 35.69 -8.43
CA LYS A 38 64.25 35.06 -7.11
C LYS A 38 64.21 36.06 -5.95
N THR A 39 64.99 37.14 -6.05
CA THR A 39 65.05 38.21 -5.04
C THR A 39 63.80 39.08 -4.99
N GLY A 40 63.11 39.27 -6.11
CA GLY A 40 61.87 40.04 -6.18
C GLY A 40 60.63 39.25 -5.71
N LEU A 41 60.72 37.92 -5.74
CA LEU A 41 59.66 36.99 -5.34
C LEU A 41 59.89 36.34 -3.97
N ASP A 42 60.97 36.70 -3.28
CA ASP A 42 61.36 36.14 -1.97
C ASP A 42 61.40 34.60 -1.95
N LEU A 43 62.04 34.02 -2.98
CA LEU A 43 62.16 32.55 -3.14
C LEU A 43 63.57 32.06 -2.82
N GLU A 44 63.69 30.90 -2.20
CA GLU A 44 64.98 30.20 -2.07
C GLU A 44 65.20 29.18 -3.20
N ASP A 45 66.46 28.77 -3.43
CA ASP A 45 66.77 27.73 -4.45
C ASP A 45 66.08 26.40 -4.12
N GLY A 46 65.86 26.14 -2.83
CA GLY A 46 65.08 25.01 -2.36
C GLY A 46 63.63 25.05 -2.85
N ASP A 47 63.00 26.22 -2.88
CA ASP A 47 61.61 26.39 -3.29
C ASP A 47 61.45 26.35 -4.80
N ILE A 48 62.39 26.92 -5.56
CA ILE A 48 62.44 26.78 -7.01
C ILE A 48 62.63 25.31 -7.41
N ASN A 49 63.49 24.58 -6.70
CA ASN A 49 63.67 23.15 -6.94
C ASN A 49 62.45 22.32 -6.51
N LYS A 50 61.71 22.71 -5.47
CA LYS A 50 60.42 22.09 -5.15
C LYS A 50 59.41 22.32 -6.27
N ILE A 51 59.27 23.54 -6.79
CA ILE A 51 58.35 23.86 -7.90
C ILE A 51 58.77 23.11 -9.19
N TYR A 52 60.07 23.02 -9.45
CA TYR A 52 60.62 22.34 -10.64
C TYR A 52 60.50 20.81 -10.57
N ASN A 53 60.72 20.22 -9.39
CA ASN A 53 60.73 18.76 -9.18
C ASN A 53 59.39 18.21 -8.68
N GLN A 54 58.50 19.04 -8.13
CA GLN A 54 57.09 18.70 -7.99
C GLN A 54 56.51 18.58 -9.39
N ARG A 55 56.60 17.37 -9.96
CA ARG A 55 55.57 16.92 -10.88
C ARG A 55 54.25 17.25 -10.19
N ILE A 56 53.44 18.13 -10.77
CA ILE A 56 51.99 18.00 -10.65
C ILE A 56 51.76 16.52 -10.95
N LYS A 57 51.46 15.74 -9.91
CA LYS A 57 51.20 14.31 -10.03
C LYS A 57 49.83 14.19 -10.68
N GLU A 58 49.74 14.50 -11.96
CA GLU A 58 48.90 13.73 -12.85
C GLU A 58 49.49 12.31 -12.88
N ARG A 59 49.28 11.54 -11.80
CA ARG A 59 49.14 10.10 -11.97
C ARG A 59 47.90 9.98 -12.85
N PRO A 60 48.01 9.61 -14.13
CA PRO A 60 46.92 9.84 -15.06
C PRO A 60 45.77 8.95 -14.61
N ILE A 61 44.63 9.54 -14.30
CA ILE A 61 43.39 8.82 -13.96
C ILE A 61 43.14 7.69 -14.98
N LYS A 62 43.45 7.96 -16.27
CA LYS A 62 43.45 6.97 -17.36
C LYS A 62 44.29 5.72 -17.09
N LYS A 63 45.53 5.87 -16.59
CA LYS A 63 46.40 4.72 -16.30
C LYS A 63 45.85 3.86 -15.15
N LEU A 64 45.29 4.51 -14.12
CA LEU A 64 44.65 3.81 -12.99
C LEU A 64 43.37 3.10 -13.41
N ARG A 65 42.54 3.71 -14.26
CA ARG A 65 41.33 3.08 -14.82
C ARG A 65 41.64 1.83 -15.64
N ILE A 66 42.69 1.87 -16.46
CA ILE A 66 43.19 0.70 -17.20
C ILE A 66 43.64 -0.40 -16.23
N GLU A 67 44.41 -0.05 -15.18
CA GLU A 67 44.86 -1.01 -14.16
C GLU A 67 43.69 -1.63 -13.37
N GLN A 68 42.58 -0.92 -13.21
CA GLN A 68 41.34 -1.40 -12.58
C GLN A 68 40.36 -2.07 -13.54
N GLY A 69 40.74 -2.25 -14.80
CA GLY A 69 39.94 -2.98 -15.79
C GLY A 69 38.73 -2.22 -16.34
N TRP A 70 38.67 -0.89 -16.20
CA TRP A 70 37.66 -0.08 -16.88
C TRP A 70 37.73 -0.30 -18.39
N LYS A 71 36.59 -0.34 -19.06
CA LYS A 71 36.53 -0.56 -20.50
C LYS A 71 35.66 0.48 -21.19
N LEU A 72 35.90 0.63 -22.49
CA LEU A 72 35.10 1.49 -23.34
C LEU A 72 33.76 0.83 -23.65
N TYR A 73 32.67 1.56 -23.46
CA TYR A 73 31.32 1.16 -23.81
C TYR A 73 30.76 2.16 -24.82
N THR A 74 30.15 1.66 -25.91
CA THR A 74 29.50 2.53 -26.91
C THR A 74 28.01 2.61 -26.62
N THR A 75 27.51 3.82 -26.40
CA THR A 75 26.12 4.11 -26.04
C THR A 75 25.20 4.17 -27.25
N SER A 76 23.89 4.25 -26.99
CA SER A 76 22.84 4.29 -28.02
C SER A 76 22.97 5.48 -28.99
N ASP A 77 23.51 6.60 -28.51
CA ASP A 77 23.80 7.82 -29.29
C ASP A 77 25.18 7.80 -29.97
N GLY A 78 25.89 6.66 -29.93
CA GLY A 78 27.16 6.45 -30.62
C GLY A 78 28.39 7.02 -29.90
N HIS A 79 28.23 7.61 -28.72
CA HIS A 79 29.34 8.09 -27.90
C HIS A 79 30.04 6.92 -27.19
N SER A 80 31.35 7.04 -26.97
CA SER A 80 32.12 6.01 -26.25
C SER A 80 32.55 6.52 -24.88
N VAL A 81 32.19 5.78 -23.83
CA VAL A 81 32.42 6.15 -22.42
C VAL A 81 33.26 5.09 -21.73
N GLU A 82 34.25 5.50 -20.93
CA GLU A 82 34.98 4.59 -20.05
C GLU A 82 34.16 4.28 -18.80
N LEU A 83 33.82 3.01 -18.58
CA LEU A 83 33.02 2.55 -17.46
C LEU A 83 33.75 1.50 -16.62
N PRO A 84 33.49 1.44 -15.29
CA PRO A 84 34.02 0.40 -14.43
C PRO A 84 33.45 -0.98 -14.79
N PRO A 85 34.20 -2.08 -14.54
CA PRO A 85 33.76 -3.44 -14.86
C PRO A 85 32.34 -3.77 -14.39
N GLN A 86 31.98 -3.34 -13.18
CA GLN A 86 30.68 -3.63 -12.58
C GLN A 86 29.52 -3.04 -13.39
N ILE A 87 29.64 -1.81 -13.91
CA ILE A 87 28.60 -1.20 -14.76
C ILE A 87 28.54 -1.91 -16.10
N ILE A 88 29.69 -2.27 -16.67
CA ILE A 88 29.74 -3.01 -17.94
C ILE A 88 29.07 -4.37 -17.79
N ASP A 89 29.35 -5.09 -16.69
CA ASP A 89 28.74 -6.39 -16.41
C ASP A 89 27.23 -6.27 -16.24
N MET A 90 26.73 -5.17 -15.65
CA MET A 90 25.29 -4.88 -15.57
C MET A 90 24.68 -4.58 -16.95
N LEU A 91 25.34 -3.76 -17.76
CA LEU A 91 24.88 -3.40 -19.11
C LEU A 91 24.90 -4.59 -20.08
N ALA A 92 25.85 -5.52 -19.90
CA ALA A 92 25.98 -6.76 -20.66
C ALA A 92 25.10 -7.90 -20.12
N SER A 93 24.46 -7.72 -18.97
CA SER A 93 23.60 -8.74 -18.39
C SER A 93 22.30 -8.86 -19.18
N GLU A 94 21.87 -10.09 -19.44
CA GLU A 94 20.52 -10.38 -19.95
C GLU A 94 19.48 -10.44 -18.82
N LYS A 95 19.91 -10.28 -17.57
CA LYS A 95 19.00 -10.27 -16.43
C LYS A 95 18.20 -8.97 -16.38
N PHE A 96 16.90 -9.08 -16.18
CA PHE A 96 15.96 -7.95 -16.11
C PHE A 96 15.85 -7.12 -17.40
N VAL A 97 16.34 -7.66 -18.51
CA VAL A 97 16.22 -6.98 -19.81
C VAL A 97 14.77 -7.08 -20.28
N PRO A 98 14.12 -5.94 -20.57
CA PRO A 98 12.80 -5.93 -21.18
C PRO A 98 12.84 -6.40 -22.65
N ASP A 99 11.70 -6.85 -23.16
CA ASP A 99 11.48 -7.04 -24.59
C ASP A 99 11.66 -5.70 -25.35
N ASN A 100 11.71 -5.77 -26.68
CA ASN A 100 12.01 -4.60 -27.49
C ASN A 100 10.95 -3.52 -27.32
N ARG A 101 11.38 -2.25 -27.20
CA ARG A 101 10.50 -1.09 -27.04
C ARG A 101 9.45 -0.98 -28.15
N ILE A 102 9.77 -1.42 -29.36
CA ILE A 102 8.82 -1.47 -30.49
C ILE A 102 7.65 -2.42 -30.20
N ASP A 103 7.88 -3.55 -29.53
CA ASP A 103 6.81 -4.50 -29.18
C ASP A 103 5.84 -3.89 -28.18
N PHE A 104 6.36 -3.10 -27.22
CA PHE A 104 5.52 -2.33 -26.31
C PHE A 104 4.76 -1.22 -27.04
N GLN A 105 5.40 -0.49 -27.94
CA GLN A 105 4.73 0.54 -28.76
C GLN A 105 3.56 -0.08 -29.53
N ASN A 106 3.77 -1.23 -30.16
CA ASN A 106 2.73 -1.98 -30.87
C ASN A 106 1.60 -2.42 -29.92
N ALA A 107 1.92 -2.95 -28.74
CA ALA A 107 0.93 -3.38 -27.75
C ALA A 107 0.04 -2.23 -27.25
N PHE A 108 0.51 -0.98 -27.31
CA PHE A 108 -0.24 0.20 -26.87
C PHE A 108 -0.81 1.06 -28.02
N GLN A 109 -0.81 0.57 -29.27
CA GLN A 109 -1.44 1.27 -30.39
C GLN A 109 -2.98 1.27 -30.23
N ASN A 110 -3.61 2.44 -30.42
CA ASN A 110 -5.07 2.62 -30.34
C ASN A 110 -5.70 2.14 -29.02
N LEU A 111 -4.95 2.32 -27.93
CA LEU A 111 -5.34 1.89 -26.59
C LEU A 111 -6.63 2.60 -26.12
N SER A 112 -7.61 1.82 -25.67
CA SER A 112 -8.78 2.34 -24.96
C SER A 112 -9.08 1.50 -23.71
N ALA A 113 -9.83 2.08 -22.77
CA ALA A 113 -10.38 1.30 -21.67
C ALA A 113 -11.23 0.12 -22.19
N ARG A 114 -11.29 -0.96 -21.41
CA ARG A 114 -11.99 -2.23 -21.74
C ARG A 114 -11.38 -2.97 -22.93
N GLN A 115 -10.08 -2.82 -23.16
CA GLN A 115 -9.35 -3.67 -24.11
C GLN A 115 -8.52 -4.69 -23.34
N SER A 116 -8.41 -5.89 -23.90
CA SER A 116 -7.44 -6.88 -23.48
C SER A 116 -6.21 -6.75 -24.36
N ILE A 117 -5.05 -6.55 -23.75
CA ILE A 117 -3.76 -6.48 -24.45
C ILE A 117 -2.83 -7.55 -23.89
N THR A 118 -1.97 -8.11 -24.74
CA THR A 118 -0.85 -8.95 -24.29
C THR A 118 0.36 -8.06 -24.13
N LEU A 119 0.85 -7.92 -22.89
CA LEU A 119 2.03 -7.12 -22.63
C LEU A 119 3.32 -7.92 -22.89
N PRO A 120 4.31 -7.34 -23.59
CA PRO A 120 5.67 -7.88 -23.60
C PRO A 120 6.28 -7.85 -22.20
N HIS A 121 7.34 -8.62 -22.00
CA HIS A 121 8.01 -8.76 -20.70
C HIS A 121 8.88 -7.54 -20.38
N LEU A 122 8.60 -6.86 -19.27
CA LEU A 122 9.35 -5.66 -18.84
C LEU A 122 10.62 -5.96 -18.02
N GLY A 123 11.18 -7.17 -18.16
CA GLY A 123 12.34 -7.62 -17.39
C GLY A 123 12.03 -8.14 -15.99
N GLN A 124 10.89 -7.72 -15.42
CA GLN A 124 10.35 -8.18 -14.15
C GLN A 124 8.82 -8.23 -14.25
N GLU A 125 8.20 -8.99 -13.36
CA GLU A 125 6.74 -9.16 -13.32
C GLU A 125 6.25 -8.95 -11.87
N PRO A 126 5.09 -8.29 -11.68
CA PRO A 126 4.48 -8.18 -10.35
C PRO A 126 4.17 -9.53 -9.74
N LYS A 127 4.02 -9.55 -8.40
CA LYS A 127 3.54 -10.76 -7.69
C LYS A 127 2.22 -11.22 -8.29
N HIS A 128 2.15 -12.52 -8.59
CA HIS A 128 0.98 -13.17 -9.19
C HIS A 128 0.58 -12.68 -10.59
N PHE A 129 1.45 -11.93 -11.28
CA PHE A 129 1.23 -11.65 -12.69
C PHE A 129 1.24 -12.96 -13.50
N ALA A 130 0.39 -13.02 -14.51
CA ALA A 130 0.17 -14.20 -15.34
C ALA A 130 -0.26 -15.49 -14.62
N LYS A 131 -0.60 -15.43 -13.32
CA LYS A 131 -1.23 -16.55 -12.61
C LYS A 131 -2.74 -16.55 -12.87
N GLY A 132 -3.31 -17.74 -13.04
CA GLY A 132 -4.74 -17.92 -13.32
C GLY A 132 -5.08 -18.04 -14.81
N TYR A 133 -6.37 -18.03 -15.11
CA TYR A 133 -6.90 -18.36 -16.44
C TYR A 133 -6.64 -17.27 -17.50
N GLN A 134 -6.41 -16.02 -17.10
CA GLN A 134 -6.15 -14.90 -18.02
C GLN A 134 -4.73 -14.87 -18.59
N GLY A 135 -3.78 -15.62 -18.00
CA GLY A 135 -2.37 -15.63 -18.43
C GLY A 135 -1.78 -14.22 -18.52
N LYS A 136 -1.00 -13.94 -19.58
CA LYS A 136 -0.34 -12.64 -19.81
C LYS A 136 -1.28 -11.54 -20.35
N ALA A 137 -2.57 -11.81 -20.45
CA ALA A 137 -3.53 -10.79 -20.86
C ALA A 137 -3.72 -9.77 -19.73
N LEU A 138 -3.52 -8.49 -20.06
CA LEU A 138 -3.84 -7.35 -19.20
C LEU A 138 -5.12 -6.70 -19.70
N LEU A 139 -6.11 -6.54 -18.81
CA LEU A 139 -7.27 -5.70 -19.10
C LEU A 139 -6.99 -4.24 -18.74
N VAL A 140 -7.13 -3.37 -19.74
CA VAL A 140 -6.95 -1.93 -19.61
C VAL A 140 -8.18 -1.33 -18.95
N THR A 141 -8.01 -0.74 -17.76
CA THR A 141 -9.12 -0.13 -17.01
C THR A 141 -9.24 1.37 -17.32
N GLY A 142 -10.40 1.96 -17.05
CA GLY A 142 -10.57 3.42 -17.12
C GLY A 142 -9.58 4.13 -16.19
N GLN A 143 -9.41 3.62 -14.96
CA GLN A 143 -8.46 4.18 -14.00
C GLN A 143 -7.01 4.12 -14.48
N MET A 144 -6.58 3.08 -15.20
CA MET A 144 -5.24 3.01 -15.80
C MET A 144 -5.02 4.15 -16.80
N ILE A 145 -6.00 4.39 -17.68
CA ILE A 145 -5.97 5.49 -18.65
C ILE A 145 -5.98 6.84 -17.93
N ASP A 146 -6.87 7.04 -16.97
CA ASP A 146 -6.98 8.31 -16.22
C ASP A 146 -5.68 8.66 -15.47
N ILE A 147 -5.00 7.66 -14.91
CA ILE A 147 -3.71 7.88 -14.24
C ILE A 147 -2.64 8.18 -15.28
N TRP A 148 -2.60 7.43 -16.38
CA TRP A 148 -1.64 7.66 -17.46
C TRP A 148 -1.78 9.05 -18.07
N ASP A 149 -3.00 9.50 -18.37
CA ASP A 149 -3.26 10.82 -18.96
C ASP A 149 -2.77 11.94 -18.02
N LYS A 150 -2.95 11.78 -16.70
CA LYS A 150 -2.43 12.71 -15.70
C LYS A 150 -0.90 12.68 -15.62
N LEU A 151 -0.27 11.52 -15.75
CA LEU A 151 1.20 11.40 -15.69
C LEU A 151 1.86 11.87 -16.99
N SER A 152 1.27 11.57 -18.14
CA SER A 152 1.82 11.91 -19.46
C SER A 152 1.62 13.37 -19.84
N ALA A 153 0.63 14.04 -19.25
CA ALA A 153 0.44 15.47 -19.41
C ALA A 153 1.69 16.27 -19.02
N ASP A 154 1.92 17.35 -19.77
CA ASP A 154 2.91 18.34 -19.39
C ASP A 154 2.46 19.03 -18.09
N SER A 155 3.42 19.28 -17.22
CA SER A 155 3.17 19.84 -15.89
C SER A 155 4.30 20.78 -15.53
N ASP A 156 3.95 21.92 -14.93
CA ASP A 156 4.93 22.84 -14.36
C ASP A 156 5.53 22.35 -13.05
N HIS A 157 5.08 21.19 -12.56
CA HIS A 157 5.57 20.59 -11.33
C HIS A 157 5.69 19.06 -11.42
N SER A 158 6.52 18.50 -10.53
CA SER A 158 6.65 17.04 -10.39
C SER A 158 5.34 16.39 -9.92
N ILE A 159 4.99 15.25 -10.52
CA ILE A 159 3.76 14.52 -10.18
C ILE A 159 4.10 13.33 -9.28
N LYS A 160 3.61 13.36 -8.05
CA LYS A 160 3.83 12.32 -7.03
C LYS A 160 2.50 11.66 -6.69
N ARG A 161 2.44 10.33 -6.74
CA ARG A 161 1.24 9.57 -6.41
C ARG A 161 1.55 8.32 -5.58
N VAL A 162 0.61 7.98 -4.71
CA VAL A 162 0.59 6.75 -3.92
C VAL A 162 -0.71 6.03 -4.22
N LEU A 163 -0.64 4.82 -4.75
CA LEU A 163 -1.82 4.00 -5.00
C LEU A 163 -2.23 3.31 -3.69
N SER A 164 -3.41 3.67 -3.17
CA SER A 164 -3.96 3.12 -1.95
C SER A 164 -5.16 2.23 -2.26
N GLY A 165 -5.19 1.03 -1.72
CA GLY A 165 -6.26 0.09 -1.99
C GLY A 165 -6.09 -1.18 -1.16
N PRO A 166 -7.16 -1.96 -0.94
CA PRO A 166 -7.05 -3.22 -0.24
C PRO A 166 -6.16 -4.21 -1.01
N MET A 167 -5.70 -5.25 -0.31
CA MET A 167 -4.88 -6.29 -0.92
C MET A 167 -5.60 -6.95 -2.11
N GLY A 168 -4.92 -7.07 -3.25
CA GLY A 168 -5.43 -7.77 -4.42
C GLY A 168 -6.53 -7.03 -5.22
N VAL A 169 -6.64 -5.71 -5.05
CA VAL A 169 -7.53 -4.86 -5.89
C VAL A 169 -6.97 -4.58 -7.29
N GLY A 170 -5.70 -4.90 -7.56
CA GLY A 170 -5.07 -4.70 -8.88
C GLY A 170 -4.07 -3.54 -8.97
N LYS A 171 -3.61 -2.98 -7.84
CA LYS A 171 -2.61 -1.89 -7.82
C LYS A 171 -1.33 -2.25 -8.60
N SER A 172 -0.84 -3.48 -8.41
CA SER A 172 0.37 -3.97 -9.07
C SER A 172 0.20 -4.17 -10.60
N TYR A 173 -1.04 -4.38 -11.05
CA TYR A 173 -1.35 -4.42 -12.49
C TYR A 173 -1.39 -3.00 -13.07
N ILE A 174 -1.87 -2.01 -12.30
CA ILE A 174 -1.82 -0.58 -12.69
C ILE A 174 -0.37 -0.12 -12.79
N THR A 175 0.48 -0.39 -11.79
CA THR A 175 1.90 -0.01 -11.85
C THR A 175 2.63 -0.66 -13.02
N TYR A 176 2.35 -1.94 -13.30
CA TYR A 176 2.93 -2.63 -14.45
C TYR A 176 2.52 -1.99 -15.79
N PHE A 177 1.24 -1.65 -15.94
CA PHE A 177 0.73 -0.92 -17.09
C PHE A 177 1.45 0.42 -17.28
N LEU A 178 1.57 1.23 -16.22
CA LEU A 178 2.22 2.54 -16.27
C LEU A 178 3.72 2.42 -16.61
N ALA A 179 4.40 1.43 -16.02
CA ALA A 179 5.80 1.14 -16.28
C ALA A 179 6.02 0.75 -17.75
N ALA A 180 5.21 -0.18 -18.27
CA ALA A 180 5.28 -0.63 -19.66
C ALA A 180 4.96 0.50 -20.64
N LYS A 181 4.00 1.37 -20.33
CA LYS A 181 3.63 2.51 -21.18
C LYS A 181 4.73 3.58 -21.22
N ALA A 182 5.33 3.92 -20.08
CA ALA A 182 6.47 4.84 -20.03
C ALA A 182 7.69 4.28 -20.76
N TYR A 183 7.93 2.97 -20.66
CA TYR A 183 8.93 2.29 -21.46
C TYR A 183 8.62 2.42 -22.96
N ALA A 184 7.39 2.15 -23.41
CA ALA A 184 7.03 2.33 -24.82
C ALA A 184 7.33 3.76 -25.35
N GLU A 185 7.16 4.78 -24.51
CA GLU A 185 7.37 6.19 -24.86
C GLU A 185 8.82 6.71 -24.66
N GLY A 186 9.77 5.85 -24.29
CA GLY A 186 11.19 6.25 -24.19
C GLY A 186 11.54 7.11 -22.98
N TRP A 187 10.73 7.07 -21.92
CA TRP A 187 11.00 7.78 -20.67
C TRP A 187 12.14 7.09 -19.91
N LEU A 188 12.99 7.86 -19.23
CA LEU A 188 13.92 7.28 -18.26
C LEU A 188 13.14 6.75 -17.07
N MET A 189 13.35 5.50 -16.70
CA MET A 189 12.53 4.90 -15.65
C MET A 189 13.30 3.98 -14.72
N LEU A 190 12.84 3.92 -13.47
CA LEU A 190 13.18 2.88 -12.52
C LEU A 190 11.88 2.25 -12.07
N TYR A 191 11.68 0.98 -12.44
CA TYR A 191 10.60 0.16 -11.93
C TYR A 191 11.20 -0.94 -11.04
N ILE A 192 10.61 -1.17 -9.88
CA ILE A 192 10.92 -2.29 -9.00
C ILE A 192 9.59 -2.94 -8.60
N ALA A 193 9.36 -4.17 -9.06
CA ALA A 193 8.11 -4.92 -8.88
C ALA A 193 7.94 -5.49 -7.46
N ASP A 194 9.03 -5.68 -6.72
CA ASP A 194 9.01 -6.09 -5.32
C ASP A 194 10.01 -5.27 -4.50
N ALA A 195 9.52 -4.30 -3.73
CA ALA A 195 10.37 -3.48 -2.87
C ALA A 195 11.14 -4.29 -1.80
N ALA A 196 10.77 -5.54 -1.52
CA ALA A 196 11.52 -6.40 -0.61
C ALA A 196 12.98 -6.60 -1.06
N GLU A 197 13.26 -6.50 -2.37
CA GLU A 197 14.61 -6.56 -2.91
C GLU A 197 15.51 -5.40 -2.45
N LEU A 198 14.93 -4.30 -1.97
CA LEU A 198 15.67 -3.17 -1.41
C LEU A 198 15.89 -3.31 0.12
N SER A 199 15.24 -4.26 0.78
CA SER A 199 15.34 -4.51 2.22
C SER A 199 16.62 -5.29 2.58
N LEU A 200 17.77 -4.75 2.19
CA LEU A 200 19.10 -5.37 2.37
C LEU A 200 19.83 -4.80 3.59
N ASN A 201 21.03 -5.31 3.89
CA ASN A 201 21.75 -4.91 5.11
C ASN A 201 22.54 -3.61 4.93
N THR A 202 23.01 -3.34 3.72
CA THR A 202 23.89 -2.20 3.43
C THR A 202 23.37 -1.33 2.28
N SER A 203 23.82 -0.05 2.25
CA SER A 203 23.48 0.86 1.15
C SER A 203 24.15 0.45 -0.17
N GLU A 204 25.26 -0.28 -0.12
CA GLU A 204 25.94 -0.79 -1.30
C GLU A 204 25.13 -1.90 -1.99
N GLU A 205 24.58 -2.83 -1.21
CA GLU A 205 23.70 -3.89 -1.72
C GLU A 205 22.40 -3.32 -2.30
N ALA A 206 21.75 -2.37 -1.60
CA ALA A 206 20.56 -1.70 -2.13
C ALA A 206 20.88 -0.86 -3.38
N GLY A 207 22.02 -0.16 -3.39
CA GLY A 207 22.49 0.59 -4.55
C GLY A 207 22.76 -0.31 -5.76
N MET A 208 23.32 -1.50 -5.53
CA MET A 208 23.54 -2.53 -6.56
C MET A 208 22.22 -2.96 -7.22
N VAL A 209 21.16 -3.15 -6.43
CA VAL A 209 19.82 -3.49 -6.95
C VAL A 209 19.28 -2.36 -7.82
N ILE A 210 19.33 -1.12 -7.33
CA ILE A 210 18.88 0.07 -8.09
C ILE A 210 19.64 0.18 -9.42
N CYS A 211 20.97 0.05 -9.41
CA CYS A 211 21.79 0.14 -10.61
C CYS A 211 21.42 -0.94 -11.63
N LYS A 212 21.24 -2.20 -11.20
CA LYS A 212 20.87 -3.31 -12.08
C LYS A 212 19.54 -3.06 -12.79
N TYR A 213 18.50 -2.70 -12.03
CA TYR A 213 17.18 -2.44 -12.61
C TYR A 213 17.19 -1.22 -13.53
N PHE A 214 17.80 -0.11 -13.10
CA PHE A 214 17.86 1.10 -13.89
C PHE A 214 18.64 0.89 -15.20
N LEU A 215 19.83 0.29 -15.15
CA LEU A 215 20.63 0.08 -16.37
C LEU A 215 19.95 -0.89 -17.33
N ALA A 216 19.35 -1.98 -16.84
CA ALA A 216 18.66 -2.94 -17.70
C ALA A 216 17.46 -2.31 -18.45
N LEU A 217 16.67 -1.48 -17.78
CA LEU A 217 15.48 -0.83 -18.35
C LEU A 217 15.78 0.31 -19.33
N ASN A 218 16.96 0.94 -19.23
CA ASN A 218 17.27 2.15 -19.99
C ASN A 218 18.47 1.99 -20.93
N LYS A 219 19.09 0.80 -21.03
CA LYS A 219 20.33 0.59 -21.81
C LYS A 219 20.25 1.06 -23.26
N ASP A 220 19.07 0.96 -23.88
CA ASP A 220 18.81 1.32 -25.27
C ASP A 220 18.57 2.82 -25.48
N ILE A 221 18.36 3.60 -24.41
CA ILE A 221 18.06 5.04 -24.47
C ILE A 221 19.01 5.91 -23.62
N LEU A 222 19.94 5.29 -22.88
CA LEU A 222 20.98 6.02 -22.14
C LEU A 222 22.02 6.57 -23.11
N THR A 223 22.32 7.85 -22.94
CA THR A 223 23.32 8.60 -23.70
C THR A 223 24.71 8.48 -23.06
N GLY A 224 25.74 8.83 -23.84
CA GLY A 224 27.11 8.91 -23.32
C GLY A 224 27.23 9.84 -22.11
N ALA A 225 26.64 11.03 -22.19
CA ALA A 225 26.67 12.01 -21.11
C ALA A 225 25.98 11.53 -19.83
N GLU A 226 24.86 10.81 -19.93
CA GLU A 226 24.16 10.24 -18.77
C GLU A 226 24.99 9.13 -18.10
N LEU A 227 25.69 8.29 -18.87
CA LEU A 227 26.59 7.29 -18.31
C LEU A 227 27.85 7.90 -17.70
N GLU A 228 28.42 8.95 -18.31
CA GLU A 228 29.54 9.70 -17.73
C GLU A 228 29.16 10.31 -16.38
N LEU A 229 27.96 10.88 -16.26
CA LEU A 229 27.45 11.42 -15.01
C LEU A 229 27.43 10.36 -13.91
N LEU A 230 26.99 9.13 -14.20
CA LEU A 230 26.95 8.04 -13.23
C LEU A 230 28.32 7.74 -12.63
N VAL A 231 29.39 7.84 -13.42
CA VAL A 231 30.77 7.56 -12.99
C VAL A 231 31.58 8.82 -12.68
N GLU A 232 30.98 10.01 -12.73
CA GLU A 232 31.64 11.27 -12.41
C GLU A 232 32.24 11.23 -10.99
N ASN A 233 33.53 11.51 -10.83
CA ASN A 233 34.26 11.40 -9.55
C ASN A 233 34.49 9.96 -9.03
N GLU A 234 34.02 8.92 -9.73
CA GLU A 234 34.43 7.54 -9.48
C GLU A 234 35.81 7.33 -10.11
N ASN A 235 36.85 7.44 -9.28
CA ASN A 235 38.24 7.38 -9.77
C ASN A 235 38.91 6.04 -9.46
N ILE A 236 38.62 5.41 -8.31
CA ILE A 236 39.38 4.28 -7.76
C ILE A 236 38.49 3.27 -7.01
N ASP A 237 37.41 3.71 -6.36
CA ASP A 237 36.58 2.86 -5.48
C ASP A 237 35.10 2.97 -5.88
N TYR A 238 34.75 2.22 -6.93
CA TYR A 238 33.40 2.11 -7.45
C TYR A 238 32.44 1.73 -6.31
N SER A 239 31.44 2.57 -6.07
CA SER A 239 30.35 2.27 -5.15
C SER A 239 29.01 2.36 -5.84
N SER A 240 28.30 1.23 -5.88
CA SER A 240 26.94 1.14 -6.38
C SER A 240 26.00 2.04 -5.60
N SER A 241 26.28 2.29 -4.31
CA SER A 241 25.50 3.24 -3.52
C SER A 241 25.62 4.68 -4.02
N LYS A 242 26.81 5.12 -4.45
CA LYS A 242 27.00 6.46 -5.02
C LYS A 242 26.36 6.58 -6.39
N VAL A 243 26.52 5.55 -7.23
CA VAL A 243 25.91 5.50 -8.56
C VAL A 243 24.38 5.53 -8.45
N ALA A 244 23.79 4.72 -7.57
CA ALA A 244 22.35 4.74 -7.31
C ALA A 244 21.88 6.07 -6.71
N GLY A 245 22.71 6.73 -5.89
CA GLY A 245 22.47 8.10 -5.45
C GLY A 245 22.28 9.06 -6.63
N LYS A 246 23.18 9.02 -7.62
CA LYS A 246 23.08 9.85 -8.84
C LYS A 246 21.90 9.48 -9.73
N ILE A 247 21.52 8.20 -9.78
CA ILE A 247 20.30 7.78 -10.47
C ILE A 247 19.09 8.50 -9.85
N LEU A 248 18.96 8.47 -8.52
CA LEU A 248 17.83 9.07 -7.80
C LEU A 248 17.89 10.60 -7.74
N GLU A 249 19.08 11.20 -7.66
CA GLU A 249 19.28 12.64 -7.47
C GLU A 249 19.43 13.43 -8.77
N ASN A 250 19.92 12.80 -9.83
CA ASN A 250 20.17 13.44 -11.12
C ASN A 250 19.28 12.83 -12.20
N LEU A 251 19.49 11.56 -12.57
CA LEU A 251 18.86 11.00 -13.78
C LEU A 251 17.34 10.89 -13.68
N LEU A 252 16.80 10.57 -12.50
CA LEU A 252 15.35 10.55 -12.28
C LEU A 252 14.78 11.92 -11.87
N LYS A 253 15.61 12.95 -11.62
CA LYS A 253 15.19 14.31 -11.29
C LYS A 253 15.47 15.30 -12.42
N GLN A 254 14.76 15.12 -13.53
CA GLN A 254 14.94 15.92 -14.73
C GLN A 254 13.87 17.01 -14.85
N VAL A 255 14.27 18.13 -15.46
CA VAL A 255 13.35 19.24 -15.77
C VAL A 255 12.81 19.08 -17.19
N ASP A 256 13.69 18.75 -18.15
CA ASP A 256 13.38 18.81 -19.58
C ASP A 256 12.94 17.46 -20.18
N ARG A 257 13.14 16.36 -19.44
CA ARG A 257 12.81 15.00 -19.87
C ARG A 257 11.89 14.35 -18.86
N LYS A 258 10.83 13.68 -19.34
CA LYS A 258 9.93 12.90 -18.47
C LYS A 258 10.66 11.68 -17.91
N THR A 259 10.53 11.48 -16.61
CA THR A 259 11.11 10.35 -15.87
C THR A 259 10.04 9.69 -15.02
N LEU A 260 10.17 8.38 -14.80
CA LEU A 260 9.21 7.63 -13.98
C LEU A 260 9.91 6.72 -12.97
N LEU A 261 9.65 6.95 -11.68
CA LEU A 261 9.97 6.01 -10.61
C LEU A 261 8.70 5.27 -10.20
N ILE A 262 8.72 3.95 -10.25
CA ILE A 262 7.68 3.10 -9.67
C ILE A 262 8.31 2.11 -8.69
N ILE A 263 7.85 2.14 -7.44
CA ILE A 263 8.17 1.11 -6.44
C ILE A 263 6.88 0.40 -6.04
N ASP A 264 6.77 -0.85 -6.45
CA ASP A 264 5.67 -1.74 -6.09
C ASP A 264 5.98 -2.51 -4.80
N GLU A 265 4.94 -2.93 -4.08
CA GLU A 265 5.04 -3.50 -2.73
C GLU A 265 5.83 -2.63 -1.73
N HIS A 266 5.88 -1.31 -1.96
CA HIS A 266 6.62 -0.30 -1.19
C HIS A 266 6.38 -0.37 0.32
N GLY A 267 5.19 -0.80 0.75
CA GLY A 267 4.81 -0.95 2.15
C GLY A 267 5.76 -1.86 2.95
N VAL A 268 6.36 -2.86 2.32
CA VAL A 268 7.30 -3.80 2.97
C VAL A 268 8.51 -3.11 3.58
N LEU A 269 8.89 -1.94 3.06
CA LEU A 269 10.02 -1.14 3.57
C LEU A 269 9.74 -0.50 4.94
N PHE A 270 8.51 -0.60 5.47
CA PHE A 270 8.06 0.12 6.67
C PHE A 270 7.51 -0.78 7.78
N GLU A 271 7.49 -2.12 7.63
CA GLU A 271 6.80 -3.03 8.56
C GLU A 271 7.26 -2.91 10.03
N LYS A 272 8.57 -3.07 10.28
CA LYS A 272 9.17 -2.95 11.63
C LYS A 272 10.07 -1.73 11.71
N ASP A 273 11.33 -1.91 11.32
CA ASP A 273 12.35 -0.87 11.23
C ASP A 273 12.35 -0.33 9.80
N PRO A 274 11.99 0.95 9.59
CA PRO A 274 11.90 1.51 8.26
C PRO A 274 13.26 1.43 7.55
N VAL A 275 13.30 0.68 6.45
CA VAL A 275 14.53 0.50 5.66
C VAL A 275 15.13 1.85 5.23
N PRO A 276 14.34 2.87 4.81
CA PRO A 276 14.86 4.19 4.48
C PRO A 276 15.53 4.95 5.63
N GLU A 277 15.22 4.64 6.88
CA GLU A 277 15.91 5.23 8.04
C GLU A 277 17.29 4.61 8.22
N ARG A 278 17.38 3.29 8.05
CA ARG A 278 18.62 2.51 8.15
C ARG A 278 19.54 2.71 6.93
N LEU A 279 18.99 2.75 5.72
CA LEU A 279 19.71 2.88 4.46
C LEU A 279 19.45 4.25 3.85
N HIS A 280 20.37 5.19 4.06
CA HIS A 280 20.18 6.59 3.67
C HIS A 280 19.94 6.81 2.17
N ILE A 281 20.47 5.93 1.31
CA ILE A 281 20.21 5.98 -0.13
C ILE A 281 18.72 5.81 -0.49
N LEU A 282 17.94 5.16 0.38
CA LEU A 282 16.50 4.92 0.18
C LEU A 282 15.61 5.98 0.85
N LYS A 283 16.19 6.99 1.52
CA LYS A 283 15.43 8.16 2.02
C LYS A 283 14.47 8.79 1.00
N PRO A 284 14.80 8.87 -0.31
CA PRO A 284 13.87 9.34 -1.35
C PRO A 284 12.54 8.59 -1.42
N LEU A 285 12.51 7.33 -1.00
CA LEU A 285 11.32 6.49 -1.00
C LEU A 285 10.43 6.72 0.23
N MET A 286 10.97 7.33 1.28
CA MET A 286 10.18 7.69 2.46
C MET A 286 9.57 9.09 2.33
N ASN A 287 10.31 10.06 1.79
CA ASN A 287 9.88 11.45 1.74
C ASN A 287 9.61 11.93 0.32
N LEU A 288 8.33 12.02 -0.06
CA LEU A 288 7.91 12.50 -1.37
C LEU A 288 8.31 13.96 -1.67
N THR A 289 8.61 14.79 -0.65
CA THR A 289 9.12 16.16 -0.89
C THR A 289 10.55 16.17 -1.42
N PHE A 290 11.27 15.05 -1.35
CA PHE A 290 12.59 14.90 -1.98
C PHE A 290 12.53 15.16 -3.49
N TRP A 291 11.41 14.82 -4.11
CA TRP A 291 11.09 15.03 -5.52
C TRP A 291 10.46 16.41 -5.73
N ALA A 292 11.17 17.46 -5.29
CA ALA A 292 10.70 18.85 -5.25
C ALA A 292 9.85 19.29 -6.47
N GLU A 293 8.96 20.28 -6.26
CA GLU A 293 7.98 20.68 -7.27
C GLU A 293 8.62 21.16 -8.58
N HIS A 294 9.77 21.84 -8.56
CA HIS A 294 10.36 22.44 -9.77
C HIS A 294 10.88 21.44 -10.81
N TYR A 295 10.99 20.15 -10.48
CA TYR A 295 11.42 19.12 -11.44
C TYR A 295 10.25 18.65 -12.32
N LYS A 296 9.94 19.44 -13.35
CA LYS A 296 8.79 19.28 -14.25
C LYS A 296 8.68 17.91 -14.92
N GLY A 297 9.80 17.23 -15.18
CA GLY A 297 9.84 15.92 -15.81
C GLY A 297 9.50 14.76 -14.86
N VAL A 298 9.52 14.98 -13.54
CA VAL A 298 9.51 13.89 -12.56
C VAL A 298 8.12 13.32 -12.34
N ARG A 299 7.99 11.99 -12.43
CA ARG A 299 6.80 11.22 -12.10
C ARG A 299 7.15 10.12 -11.09
N ILE A 300 6.42 10.06 -9.97
CA ILE A 300 6.65 9.07 -8.90
C ILE A 300 5.35 8.34 -8.61
N ILE A 301 5.39 7.01 -8.60
CA ILE A 301 4.31 6.12 -8.17
C ILE A 301 4.84 5.18 -7.09
N LEU A 302 4.18 5.17 -5.93
CA LEU A 302 4.44 4.20 -4.87
C LEU A 302 3.16 3.39 -4.62
N THR A 303 3.28 2.10 -4.35
CA THR A 303 2.11 1.26 -4.00
C THR A 303 2.49 0.23 -2.94
N GLY A 304 1.65 0.04 -1.93
CA GLY A 304 1.81 -1.01 -0.92
C GLY A 304 0.96 -2.24 -1.20
N THR A 305 1.16 -3.33 -0.44
CA THR A 305 0.36 -4.56 -0.54
C THR A 305 -1.11 -4.30 -0.24
N ALA A 306 -1.39 -3.65 0.89
CA ALA A 306 -2.70 -3.17 1.29
C ALA A 306 -2.62 -1.68 1.68
N HIS A 307 -3.67 -1.19 2.33
CA HIS A 307 -3.71 0.13 2.96
C HIS A 307 -2.76 0.16 4.17
N ALA A 308 -1.46 0.06 3.91
CA ALA A 308 -0.57 -0.59 4.87
C ALA A 308 -0.19 0.35 6.01
N LYS A 309 0.88 1.12 5.89
CA LYS A 309 1.45 1.83 7.05
C LYS A 309 2.06 3.15 6.64
N TYR A 310 2.69 3.15 5.47
CA TYR A 310 3.27 4.32 4.82
C TYR A 310 2.29 5.50 4.75
N GLU A 311 1.09 5.27 4.21
CA GLU A 311 0.08 6.30 3.96
C GLU A 311 -0.44 6.98 5.22
N MET A 312 -0.53 6.25 6.33
CA MET A 312 -1.12 6.75 7.58
C MET A 312 -0.08 7.30 8.56
N ILE A 313 1.14 6.75 8.55
CA ILE A 313 2.19 7.13 9.50
C ILE A 313 3.18 8.13 8.90
N TYR A 314 3.54 7.96 7.62
CA TYR A 314 4.68 8.68 7.02
C TYR A 314 4.26 9.81 6.08
N MET A 315 3.06 9.76 5.51
CA MET A 315 2.51 10.90 4.77
C MET A 315 2.00 11.96 5.75
N LYS A 316 2.57 13.17 5.70
CA LYS A 316 2.18 14.28 6.60
C LYS A 316 0.80 14.83 6.24
N ASN A 317 0.11 15.40 7.24
CA ASN A 317 -1.22 16.00 7.07
C ASN A 317 -1.28 16.95 5.88
N GLY A 318 -2.22 16.69 4.96
CA GLY A 318 -2.43 17.44 3.72
C GLY A 318 -1.80 16.82 2.48
N GLN A 319 -0.71 16.07 2.61
CA GLN A 319 -0.07 15.36 1.48
C GLN A 319 -0.97 14.25 0.93
N SER A 320 -1.65 13.56 1.83
CA SER A 320 -2.60 12.49 1.51
C SER A 320 -3.72 12.95 0.56
N LYS A 321 -4.20 14.19 0.70
CA LYS A 321 -5.25 14.76 -0.15
C LYS A 321 -4.84 14.95 -1.62
N TRP A 322 -3.56 15.15 -1.89
CA TRP A 322 -3.05 15.50 -3.23
C TRP A 322 -2.33 14.34 -3.91
N TRP A 323 -1.72 13.45 -3.13
CA TRP A 323 -0.86 12.40 -3.65
C TRP A 323 -1.53 11.02 -3.63
N MET A 324 -2.58 10.78 -2.83
CA MET A 324 -3.23 9.47 -2.83
C MET A 324 -4.19 9.29 -4.01
N ILE A 325 -4.14 8.12 -4.63
CA ILE A 325 -5.14 7.63 -5.57
C ILE A 325 -5.74 6.38 -4.94
N TYR A 326 -7.05 6.40 -4.71
CA TYR A 326 -7.76 5.24 -4.22
C TYR A 326 -8.07 4.28 -5.37
N VAL A 327 -7.57 3.06 -5.27
CA VAL A 327 -7.85 1.96 -6.20
C VAL A 327 -9.02 1.17 -5.67
N ALA A 328 -10.12 1.22 -6.41
CA ALA A 328 -11.40 0.62 -6.09
C ALA A 328 -11.55 -0.75 -6.81
N PRO A 329 -12.56 -1.56 -6.46
CA PRO A 329 -12.91 -2.74 -7.25
C PRO A 329 -13.05 -2.40 -8.75
N LEU A 330 -12.85 -3.40 -9.62
CA LEU A 330 -12.93 -3.18 -11.05
C LEU A 330 -14.34 -2.72 -11.46
N GLU A 331 -14.42 -1.86 -12.47
CA GLU A 331 -15.70 -1.51 -13.08
C GLU A 331 -16.39 -2.77 -13.60
N ASN A 332 -17.71 -2.87 -13.42
CA ASN A 332 -18.51 -4.05 -13.81
C ASN A 332 -18.27 -4.48 -15.26
N ASN A 333 -18.08 -3.52 -16.17
CA ASN A 333 -17.83 -3.76 -17.60
C ASN A 333 -16.45 -4.40 -17.87
N VAL A 334 -15.41 -4.04 -17.12
CA VAL A 334 -14.06 -4.61 -17.21
C VAL A 334 -14.06 -5.97 -16.53
N PHE A 335 -14.71 -6.07 -15.37
CA PHE A 335 -14.83 -7.33 -14.66
C PHE A 335 -15.60 -8.38 -15.48
N ASP A 336 -16.66 -7.98 -16.17
CA ASP A 336 -17.38 -8.83 -17.14
C ASP A 336 -16.43 -9.43 -18.18
N MET A 337 -15.53 -8.63 -18.75
CA MET A 337 -14.53 -9.13 -19.70
C MET A 337 -13.56 -10.15 -19.09
N LEU A 338 -13.20 -10.02 -17.81
CA LEU A 338 -12.42 -11.06 -17.12
C LEU A 338 -13.20 -12.36 -17.05
N LEU A 339 -14.47 -12.30 -16.62
CA LEU A 339 -15.32 -13.48 -16.51
C LEU A 339 -15.51 -14.18 -17.85
N GLN A 340 -15.59 -13.42 -18.95
CA GLN A 340 -15.69 -13.95 -20.31
C GLN A 340 -14.48 -14.81 -20.74
N MET A 341 -13.31 -14.62 -20.13
CA MET A 341 -12.13 -15.45 -20.42
C MET A 341 -12.18 -16.81 -19.70
N HIS A 342 -13.11 -17.01 -18.76
CA HIS A 342 -13.22 -18.26 -18.00
C HIS A 342 -14.35 -19.16 -18.57
N PRO A 343 -14.11 -20.46 -18.82
CA PRO A 343 -15.11 -21.35 -19.43
C PRO A 343 -16.44 -21.45 -18.67
N LEU A 344 -16.40 -21.59 -17.34
CA LEU A 344 -17.60 -21.63 -16.49
C LEU A 344 -18.21 -20.24 -16.25
N LEU A 345 -17.42 -19.28 -15.76
CA LEU A 345 -17.91 -17.96 -15.35
C LEU A 345 -18.37 -17.06 -16.51
N SER A 346 -18.05 -17.40 -17.75
CA SER A 346 -18.56 -16.72 -18.95
C SER A 346 -20.04 -17.00 -19.24
N LYS A 347 -20.64 -18.03 -18.63
CA LYS A 347 -22.06 -18.38 -18.83
C LYS A 347 -23.00 -17.31 -18.27
N GLN A 348 -24.00 -16.95 -19.07
CA GLN A 348 -25.09 -16.05 -18.66
C GLN A 348 -25.84 -16.63 -17.45
N GLY A 349 -26.12 -15.83 -16.42
CA GLY A 349 -26.68 -16.24 -15.13
C GLY A 349 -25.61 -16.52 -14.07
N ILE A 350 -24.61 -17.35 -14.39
CA ILE A 350 -23.47 -17.64 -13.51
C ILE A 350 -22.62 -16.38 -13.30
N LYS A 351 -22.39 -15.65 -14.40
CA LYS A 351 -21.65 -14.40 -14.41
C LYS A 351 -22.18 -13.37 -13.42
N GLU A 352 -23.50 -13.15 -13.42
CA GLU A 352 -24.15 -12.18 -12.53
C GLU A 352 -23.99 -12.57 -11.06
N GLU A 353 -24.04 -13.86 -10.73
CA GLU A 353 -23.82 -14.34 -9.37
C GLU A 353 -22.35 -14.21 -8.94
N ALA A 354 -21.41 -14.48 -9.84
CA ALA A 354 -19.98 -14.27 -9.60
C ALA A 354 -19.65 -12.79 -9.31
N ILE A 355 -20.27 -11.86 -10.06
CA ILE A 355 -20.15 -10.41 -9.80
C ILE A 355 -20.64 -10.06 -8.40
N LYS A 356 -21.83 -10.56 -8.00
CA LYS A 356 -22.41 -10.26 -6.69
C LYS A 356 -21.53 -10.73 -5.54
N VAL A 357 -21.04 -11.97 -5.60
CA VAL A 357 -20.28 -12.56 -4.48
C VAL A 357 -18.88 -11.99 -4.34
N THR A 358 -18.24 -11.63 -5.46
CA THR A 358 -16.87 -11.10 -5.47
C THR A 358 -16.82 -9.58 -5.33
N ASN A 359 -17.93 -8.88 -5.59
CA ASN A 359 -17.98 -7.41 -5.67
C ASN A 359 -16.93 -6.83 -6.64
N CYS A 360 -16.74 -7.51 -7.78
CA CYS A 360 -15.76 -7.14 -8.81
C CYS A 360 -14.30 -7.04 -8.33
N MET A 361 -13.97 -7.73 -7.23
CA MET A 361 -12.62 -7.76 -6.67
C MET A 361 -11.78 -8.86 -7.30
N PRO A 362 -10.62 -8.56 -7.93
CA PRO A 362 -9.78 -9.57 -8.57
C PRO A 362 -9.33 -10.68 -7.63
N ARG A 363 -8.95 -10.34 -6.39
CA ARG A 363 -8.57 -11.34 -5.37
C ARG A 363 -9.68 -12.33 -5.06
N GLU A 364 -10.88 -11.81 -4.83
CA GLU A 364 -12.06 -12.62 -4.49
C GLU A 364 -12.48 -13.49 -5.67
N LEU A 365 -12.30 -12.99 -6.90
CA LEU A 365 -12.48 -13.78 -8.12
C LEU A 365 -11.51 -14.94 -8.20
N MET A 366 -10.24 -14.74 -7.87
CA MET A 366 -9.26 -15.83 -7.87
C MET A 366 -9.61 -16.91 -6.85
N TYR A 367 -10.06 -16.54 -5.64
CA TYR A 367 -10.54 -17.53 -4.67
C TYR A 367 -11.78 -18.28 -5.16
N LEU A 368 -12.71 -17.60 -5.81
CA LEU A 368 -13.86 -18.26 -6.41
C LEU A 368 -13.43 -19.24 -7.52
N VAL A 369 -12.51 -18.85 -8.39
CA VAL A 369 -11.98 -19.71 -9.47
C VAL A 369 -11.32 -20.95 -8.91
N ASP A 370 -10.49 -20.82 -7.88
CA ASP A 370 -9.85 -21.94 -7.22
C ASP A 370 -10.90 -22.87 -6.56
N TYR A 371 -11.97 -22.30 -5.99
CA TYR A 371 -13.05 -23.09 -5.38
C TYR A 371 -13.87 -23.88 -6.41
N VAL A 372 -14.07 -23.33 -7.61
CA VAL A 372 -14.90 -23.95 -8.66
C VAL A 372 -14.08 -24.71 -9.70
N SER A 373 -12.77 -24.89 -9.49
CA SER A 373 -11.87 -25.47 -10.48
C SER A 373 -12.21 -26.93 -10.84
N GLU A 374 -12.87 -27.65 -9.93
CA GLU A 374 -13.28 -29.04 -10.12
C GLU A 374 -14.67 -29.19 -10.78
N LEU A 375 -15.40 -28.09 -10.97
CA LEU A 375 -16.71 -28.14 -11.61
C LEU A 375 -16.56 -28.29 -13.13
N ASP A 376 -17.36 -29.18 -13.72
CA ASP A 376 -17.40 -29.35 -15.17
C ASP A 376 -18.24 -28.24 -15.82
N PRO A 377 -17.61 -27.36 -16.63
CA PRO A 377 -18.30 -26.28 -17.30
C PRO A 377 -19.39 -26.74 -18.26
N ASN A 378 -19.43 -28.00 -18.71
CA ASN A 378 -20.46 -28.46 -19.65
C ASN A 378 -21.76 -28.83 -18.95
N THR A 379 -21.69 -29.24 -17.69
CA THR A 379 -22.84 -29.81 -16.96
C THR A 379 -23.38 -28.87 -15.89
N THR A 380 -22.57 -27.96 -15.35
CA THR A 380 -23.03 -27.01 -14.32
C THR A 380 -24.03 -26.00 -14.91
N ASP A 381 -25.25 -26.01 -14.36
CA ASP A 381 -26.27 -24.98 -14.61
C ASP A 381 -26.24 -23.84 -13.57
N VAL A 382 -27.12 -22.86 -13.72
CA VAL A 382 -27.16 -21.68 -12.83
C VAL A 382 -27.62 -22.05 -11.42
N ASN A 383 -28.54 -23.01 -11.26
CA ASN A 383 -29.05 -23.41 -9.94
C ASN A 383 -27.98 -24.19 -9.18
N ASP A 384 -27.30 -25.13 -9.85
CA ASP A 384 -26.16 -25.87 -9.30
C ASP A 384 -25.08 -24.90 -8.83
N PHE A 385 -24.77 -23.90 -9.67
CA PHE A 385 -23.78 -22.87 -9.33
C PHE A 385 -24.19 -22.01 -8.13
N GLN A 386 -25.48 -21.66 -8.00
CA GLN A 386 -25.97 -20.91 -6.83
C GLN A 386 -25.81 -21.70 -5.52
N GLU A 387 -26.00 -23.02 -5.55
CA GLU A 387 -25.75 -23.87 -4.38
C GLU A 387 -24.26 -23.91 -4.02
N VAL A 388 -23.40 -24.09 -5.03
CA VAL A 388 -21.94 -24.01 -4.85
C VAL A 388 -21.52 -22.66 -4.26
N LEU A 389 -22.05 -21.56 -4.78
CA LEU A 389 -21.74 -20.22 -4.28
C LEU A 389 -22.14 -20.02 -2.84
N LYS A 390 -23.27 -20.61 -2.42
CA LYS A 390 -23.71 -20.53 -1.02
C LYS A 390 -22.73 -21.26 -0.10
N ASN A 391 -22.17 -22.39 -0.53
CA ASN A 391 -21.15 -23.11 0.22
C ASN A 391 -19.84 -22.31 0.27
N PHE A 392 -19.39 -21.81 -0.88
CA PHE A 392 -18.24 -20.91 -0.98
C PHE A 392 -18.38 -19.70 -0.04
N GLU A 393 -19.52 -19.01 -0.06
CA GLU A 393 -19.77 -17.86 0.82
C GLU A 393 -19.66 -18.25 2.29
N ASN A 394 -20.26 -19.37 2.71
CA ASN A 394 -20.24 -19.79 4.12
C ASN A 394 -18.81 -20.11 4.58
N GLU A 395 -18.07 -20.90 3.80
CA GLU A 395 -16.68 -21.24 4.11
C GLU A 395 -15.80 -19.98 4.14
N TRP A 396 -15.98 -19.09 3.16
CA TRP A 396 -15.22 -17.85 3.08
C TRP A 396 -15.54 -16.89 4.22
N ILE A 397 -16.81 -16.75 4.61
CA ILE A 397 -17.21 -15.96 5.79
C ILE A 397 -16.52 -16.50 7.05
N ASP A 398 -16.46 -17.81 7.24
CA ASP A 398 -15.87 -18.39 8.44
C ASP A 398 -14.34 -18.18 8.47
N GLN A 399 -13.67 -18.26 7.31
CA GLN A 399 -12.25 -17.88 7.20
C GLN A 399 -12.01 -16.40 7.53
N LEU A 400 -12.81 -15.50 6.96
CA LEU A 400 -12.70 -14.06 7.24
C LEU A 400 -13.02 -13.77 8.71
N LEU A 401 -13.99 -14.46 9.31
CA LEU A 401 -14.33 -14.29 10.72
C LEU A 401 -13.15 -14.65 11.63
N ILE A 402 -12.40 -15.71 11.33
CA ILE A 402 -11.18 -16.08 12.06
C ILE A 402 -10.15 -14.95 12.00
N ILE A 403 -9.95 -14.34 10.83
CA ILE A 403 -9.03 -13.21 10.63
C ILE A 403 -9.45 -12.02 11.50
N VAL A 404 -10.73 -11.63 11.43
CA VAL A 404 -11.26 -10.48 12.20
C VAL A 404 -11.20 -10.75 13.70
N GLN A 405 -11.56 -11.95 14.16
CA GLN A 405 -11.50 -12.34 15.57
C GLN A 405 -10.06 -12.34 16.10
N SER A 406 -9.12 -12.86 15.31
CA SER A 406 -7.70 -12.85 15.66
C SER A 406 -7.20 -11.42 15.83
N TYR A 407 -7.53 -10.53 14.88
CA TYR A 407 -7.22 -9.12 14.98
C TYR A 407 -7.81 -8.49 16.24
N TYR A 408 -9.12 -8.63 16.45
CA TYR A 408 -9.79 -8.04 17.62
C TYR A 408 -9.21 -8.53 18.95
N ASN A 409 -8.91 -9.82 19.07
CA ASN A 409 -8.35 -10.40 20.28
C ASN A 409 -6.95 -9.88 20.58
N SER A 410 -6.21 -9.42 19.56
CA SER A 410 -4.91 -8.79 19.73
C SER A 410 -4.97 -7.33 20.22
N LEU A 411 -6.14 -6.67 20.11
CA LEU A 411 -6.32 -5.27 20.48
C LEU A 411 -6.37 -5.04 22.00
N GLN A 412 -5.82 -3.92 22.44
CA GLN A 412 -6.00 -3.44 23.81
C GLN A 412 -7.43 -2.90 24.03
N LYS A 413 -7.87 -2.79 25.29
CA LYS A 413 -9.25 -2.39 25.63
C LYS A 413 -9.68 -1.05 25.00
N SER A 414 -8.81 -0.04 24.99
CA SER A 414 -9.09 1.26 24.36
C SER A 414 -9.18 1.18 22.83
N GLU A 415 -8.36 0.34 22.20
CA GLU A 415 -8.35 0.14 20.75
C GLU A 415 -9.58 -0.64 20.28
N LYS A 416 -10.09 -1.56 21.11
CA LYS A 416 -11.36 -2.27 20.86
C LYS A 416 -12.52 -1.29 20.73
N ILE A 417 -12.66 -0.34 21.66
CA ILE A 417 -13.71 0.71 21.60
C ILE A 417 -13.63 1.48 20.28
N ARG A 418 -12.43 1.95 19.91
CA ARG A 418 -12.25 2.69 18.65
C ARG A 418 -12.55 1.84 17.42
N TYR A 419 -12.20 0.55 17.45
CA TYR A 419 -12.53 -0.40 16.40
C TYR A 419 -14.05 -0.53 16.22
N TYR A 420 -14.81 -0.62 17.32
CA TYR A 420 -16.27 -0.62 17.29
C TYR A 420 -16.86 0.65 16.73
N ASP A 421 -16.38 1.81 17.17
CA ASP A 421 -16.84 3.10 16.66
C ASP A 421 -16.61 3.20 15.14
N SER A 422 -15.45 2.70 14.68
CA SER A 422 -15.11 2.64 13.24
C SER A 422 -16.07 1.73 12.48
N LEU A 423 -16.31 0.50 12.94
CA LEU A 423 -17.28 -0.41 12.32
C LEU A 423 -18.70 0.16 12.33
N THR A 424 -19.13 0.73 13.46
CA THR A 424 -20.46 1.31 13.63
C THR A 424 -20.65 2.48 12.68
N SER A 425 -19.67 3.37 12.56
CA SER A 425 -19.72 4.50 11.62
C SER A 425 -19.78 4.07 10.15
N MET A 426 -19.14 2.94 9.80
CA MET A 426 -19.19 2.38 8.46
C MET A 426 -20.58 1.84 8.10
N PHE A 427 -21.27 1.22 9.05
CA PHE A 427 -22.59 0.61 8.81
C PHE A 427 -23.78 1.52 9.11
N LEU A 428 -23.59 2.59 9.90
CA LEU A 428 -24.64 3.54 10.28
C LEU A 428 -24.32 4.95 9.74
N PRO A 429 -24.94 5.35 8.61
CA PRO A 429 -24.68 6.66 7.98
C PRO A 429 -24.98 7.88 8.87
N SER A 430 -25.76 7.71 9.94
CA SER A 430 -26.09 8.77 10.90
C SER A 430 -24.97 9.06 11.90
N LYS A 431 -23.93 8.23 11.96
CA LYS A 431 -22.79 8.39 12.87
C LYS A 431 -21.64 9.12 12.16
N PRO A 432 -20.89 9.96 12.88
CA PRO A 432 -19.66 10.54 12.36
C PRO A 432 -18.68 9.44 11.95
N ILE A 433 -17.97 9.65 10.84
CA ILE A 433 -16.97 8.70 10.35
C ILE A 433 -15.82 8.61 11.34
N VAL A 434 -15.53 7.39 11.80
CA VAL A 434 -14.37 7.09 12.64
C VAL A 434 -13.36 6.28 11.84
N GLN A 435 -12.10 6.73 11.87
CA GLN A 435 -11.04 6.12 11.07
C GLN A 435 -10.52 4.84 11.70
N PHE A 436 -10.54 3.76 10.91
CA PHE A 436 -9.85 2.52 11.22
C PHE A 436 -8.34 2.72 11.34
N GLU A 437 -7.73 1.96 12.25
CA GLU A 437 -6.28 1.84 12.34
C GLU A 437 -5.69 1.15 11.12
N TRP A 438 -4.44 1.50 10.81
CA TRP A 438 -3.74 1.00 9.64
C TRP A 438 -3.60 -0.54 9.67
N THR A 439 -3.38 -1.11 10.86
CA THR A 439 -3.27 -2.56 11.08
C THR A 439 -4.55 -3.31 10.70
N PHE A 440 -5.72 -2.68 10.85
CA PHE A 440 -6.98 -3.27 10.41
C PHE A 440 -7.14 -3.18 8.89
N LEU A 441 -6.79 -2.04 8.31
CA LEU A 441 -6.89 -1.83 6.87
C LEU A 441 -5.96 -2.77 6.09
N ASP A 442 -4.84 -3.15 6.70
CA ASP A 442 -3.89 -4.11 6.16
C ASP A 442 -4.47 -5.53 6.01
N LEU A 443 -5.51 -5.88 6.78
CA LEU A 443 -6.25 -7.14 6.61
C LEU A 443 -6.95 -7.23 5.24
N GLY A 444 -7.13 -6.10 4.56
CA GLY A 444 -7.73 -6.05 3.22
C GLY A 444 -9.18 -6.52 3.19
N LEU A 445 -9.95 -6.22 4.26
CA LEU A 445 -11.38 -6.57 4.41
C LEU A 445 -12.33 -5.43 4.04
N ILE A 446 -11.80 -4.21 3.95
CA ILE A 446 -12.53 -3.01 3.57
C ILE A 446 -11.72 -2.21 2.56
N TYR A 447 -12.40 -1.45 1.72
CA TYR A 447 -11.78 -0.47 0.85
C TYR A 447 -12.20 0.94 1.25
N ARG A 448 -11.36 1.90 0.85
CA ARG A 448 -11.56 3.33 1.11
C ARG A 448 -11.72 4.07 -0.21
N TYR A 449 -12.56 5.08 -0.23
CA TYR A 449 -12.56 6.09 -1.29
C TYR A 449 -12.74 7.48 -0.72
N MET A 450 -12.41 8.48 -1.51
CA MET A 450 -12.57 9.89 -1.16
C MET A 450 -13.69 10.50 -1.98
N GLU A 451 -14.66 11.09 -1.29
CA GLU A 451 -15.78 11.82 -1.88
C GLU A 451 -15.97 13.13 -1.11
N HIS A 452 -16.10 14.25 -1.81
CA HIS A 452 -16.22 15.59 -1.21
C HIS A 452 -15.16 15.93 -0.12
N LYS A 453 -13.95 15.35 -0.22
CA LYS A 453 -12.82 15.45 0.76
C LYS A 453 -13.02 14.68 2.06
N GLU A 454 -14.03 13.83 2.14
CA GLU A 454 -14.26 12.87 3.22
C GLU A 454 -13.84 11.47 2.77
N ILE A 455 -13.37 10.66 3.72
CA ILE A 455 -12.95 9.29 3.46
C ILE A 455 -14.11 8.40 3.87
N HIS A 456 -14.61 7.59 2.95
CA HIS A 456 -15.62 6.59 3.22
C HIS A 456 -15.02 5.19 3.23
N TYR A 457 -15.65 4.28 3.98
CA TYR A 457 -15.23 2.90 4.16
C TYR A 457 -16.34 1.97 3.70
N PHE A 458 -15.98 0.91 2.98
CA PHE A 458 -16.92 -0.08 2.49
C PHE A 458 -16.37 -1.48 2.68
N PRO A 459 -17.22 -2.46 3.05
CA PRO A 459 -16.82 -3.87 3.01
C PRO A 459 -16.32 -4.27 1.63
N LEU A 460 -15.28 -5.09 1.59
CA LEU A 460 -14.67 -5.50 0.33
C LEU A 460 -15.63 -6.28 -0.58
N CYS A 461 -16.38 -7.20 0.02
CA CYS A 461 -17.35 -8.08 -0.63
C CYS A 461 -18.46 -8.46 0.37
N PRO A 462 -19.57 -9.06 -0.07
CA PRO A 462 -20.63 -9.50 0.83
C PRO A 462 -20.16 -10.46 1.93
N SER A 463 -19.21 -11.35 1.66
CA SER A 463 -18.65 -12.25 2.68
C SER A 463 -17.89 -11.48 3.76
N ALA A 464 -17.08 -10.48 3.39
CA ALA A 464 -16.42 -9.61 4.34
C ALA A 464 -17.44 -8.81 5.17
N GLN A 465 -18.49 -8.28 4.53
CA GLN A 465 -19.58 -7.60 5.23
C GLN A 465 -20.23 -8.51 6.28
N LYS A 466 -20.61 -9.74 5.90
CA LYS A 466 -21.23 -10.72 6.80
C LYS A 466 -20.30 -11.09 7.96
N ALA A 467 -19.00 -11.29 7.70
CA ALA A 467 -18.02 -11.58 8.75
C ALA A 467 -17.86 -10.42 9.75
N LEU A 468 -17.75 -9.17 9.26
CA LEU A 468 -17.67 -7.98 10.10
C LEU A 468 -18.96 -7.74 10.89
N LEU A 469 -20.13 -8.02 10.32
CA LEU A 469 -21.40 -7.94 11.05
C LEU A 469 -21.54 -9.04 12.11
N LYS A 470 -21.09 -10.28 11.83
CA LYS A 470 -21.08 -11.36 12.82
C LYS A 470 -20.28 -10.96 14.06
N ILE A 471 -19.13 -10.29 13.90
CA ILE A 471 -18.35 -9.83 15.04
C ILE A 471 -19.09 -8.76 15.84
N ASN A 472 -19.68 -7.76 15.16
CA ASN A 472 -20.50 -6.74 15.81
C ASN A 472 -21.70 -7.33 16.56
N VAL A 473 -22.37 -8.35 16.02
CA VAL A 473 -23.51 -8.99 16.67
C VAL A 473 -23.09 -9.79 17.91
N VAL A 474 -21.98 -10.54 17.84
CA VAL A 474 -21.40 -11.25 18.99
C VAL A 474 -20.94 -10.26 20.07
N MET A 475 -20.56 -9.05 19.70
CA MET A 475 -19.98 -8.05 20.60
C MET A 475 -21.00 -7.10 21.22
N LEU A 476 -22.07 -6.77 20.49
CA LEU A 476 -23.29 -6.15 21.03
C LEU A 476 -23.90 -6.98 22.17
N GLN A 477 -23.59 -8.28 22.26
CA GLN A 477 -23.99 -9.13 23.38
C GLN A 477 -23.17 -8.91 24.67
N PHE A 478 -22.01 -8.25 24.64
CA PHE A 478 -21.09 -8.24 25.80
C PHE A 478 -20.64 -6.86 26.32
N ASP A 479 -20.42 -5.83 25.49
CA ASP A 479 -19.78 -4.57 25.97
C ASP A 479 -20.61 -3.27 25.82
N ASP A 480 -21.67 -3.22 25.00
CA ASP A 480 -22.31 -1.95 24.59
C ASP A 480 -23.58 -1.52 25.36
N TYR A 481 -24.00 -2.26 26.38
CA TYR A 481 -25.23 -1.90 27.10
C TYR A 481 -25.14 -0.63 27.96
N ALA A 482 -23.94 -0.14 28.24
CA ALA A 482 -23.76 1.15 28.91
C ALA A 482 -23.91 2.36 27.96
N ILE A 483 -23.80 2.15 26.64
CA ILE A 483 -23.66 3.22 25.64
C ILE A 483 -24.92 3.35 24.76
N ILE A 484 -25.69 2.28 24.52
CA ILE A 484 -26.97 2.32 23.80
C ILE A 484 -28.12 2.59 24.77
N LYS A 485 -28.08 3.74 25.46
CA LYS A 485 -29.28 4.28 26.13
C LYS A 485 -29.79 5.47 25.31
N PRO A 486 -30.71 5.27 24.35
CA PRO A 486 -31.58 6.36 23.96
C PRO A 486 -32.40 6.72 25.19
N SER A 487 -32.43 7.99 25.57
CA SER A 487 -33.19 8.53 26.70
C SER A 487 -34.71 8.24 26.63
N GLY A 488 -35.22 7.65 25.54
CA GLY A 488 -36.61 7.27 25.32
C GLY A 488 -36.99 5.80 25.62
N LEU A 489 -36.04 4.87 25.79
CA LEU A 489 -36.31 3.44 26.05
C LEU A 489 -35.99 3.04 27.51
N SER A 490 -36.32 3.89 28.48
CA SER A 490 -36.18 3.56 29.90
C SER A 490 -37.32 2.63 30.36
N LEU A 491 -37.21 1.33 30.06
CA LEU A 491 -38.06 0.27 30.59
C LEU A 491 -37.29 -0.61 31.58
N GLY A 492 -36.74 -0.02 32.65
CA GLY A 492 -36.13 -0.79 33.75
C GLY A 492 -34.92 -1.66 33.36
N PRO A 493 -34.53 -2.63 34.21
CA PRO A 493 -33.49 -3.62 33.91
C PRO A 493 -33.99 -4.57 32.81
N GLY A 494 -33.29 -4.72 31.68
CA GLY A 494 -33.75 -5.57 30.57
C GLY A 494 -32.61 -6.34 29.89
N PHE A 495 -32.95 -7.38 29.13
CA PHE A 495 -32.03 -8.20 28.34
C PHE A 495 -32.47 -8.23 26.87
N ASP A 496 -31.70 -7.62 25.97
CA ASP A 496 -32.09 -7.49 24.57
C ASP A 496 -31.41 -8.56 23.73
N LYS A 497 -32.21 -9.29 22.95
CA LYS A 497 -31.75 -10.33 22.02
C LYS A 497 -32.08 -9.92 20.60
N VAL A 498 -31.04 -9.55 19.83
CA VAL A 498 -31.17 -9.20 18.40
C VAL A 498 -31.08 -10.47 17.56
N SER A 499 -31.99 -10.61 16.58
CA SER A 499 -32.01 -11.76 15.69
C SER A 499 -32.45 -11.39 14.28
N VAL A 500 -31.83 -12.01 13.28
CA VAL A 500 -32.16 -11.76 11.85
C VAL A 500 -33.39 -12.55 11.40
N SER A 501 -33.70 -13.66 12.08
CA SER A 501 -34.91 -14.46 11.88
C SER A 501 -36.10 -13.91 12.66
N ASP A 502 -37.30 -14.40 12.39
CA ASP A 502 -38.45 -14.13 13.26
C ASP A 502 -38.38 -14.93 14.58
N PHE A 503 -39.04 -14.44 15.63
CA PHE A 503 -38.96 -15.04 16.97
C PHE A 503 -39.50 -16.47 17.01
N VAL A 504 -40.49 -16.81 16.17
CA VAL A 504 -41.08 -18.16 16.16
C VAL A 504 -40.05 -19.16 15.66
N THR A 505 -39.43 -18.86 14.51
CA THR A 505 -38.38 -19.66 13.88
C THR A 505 -37.11 -19.72 14.74
N HIS A 506 -36.79 -18.61 15.41
CA HIS A 506 -35.67 -18.55 16.33
C HIS A 506 -35.92 -19.39 17.60
N ASN A 507 -37.10 -19.27 18.19
CA ASN A 507 -37.45 -19.95 19.44
C ASN A 507 -37.86 -21.42 19.24
N SER A 508 -37.98 -21.91 18.00
CA SER A 508 -38.31 -23.30 17.70
C SER A 508 -37.09 -24.24 17.67
N LYS A 509 -35.87 -23.71 17.55
CA LYS A 509 -34.66 -24.54 17.58
C LYS A 509 -34.25 -24.78 19.03
N PRO A 510 -33.80 -25.99 19.39
CA PRO A 510 -33.35 -26.30 20.74
C PRO A 510 -32.31 -25.29 21.24
N SER A 511 -31.26 -25.04 20.46
CA SER A 511 -30.11 -24.17 20.83
C SER A 511 -30.42 -22.68 20.95
N THR A 512 -31.58 -22.23 20.50
CA THR A 512 -31.96 -20.80 20.49
C THR A 512 -33.29 -20.54 21.19
N ASN A 513 -33.81 -21.55 21.90
CA ASN A 513 -35.00 -21.46 22.73
C ASN A 513 -34.74 -20.55 23.93
N ILE A 514 -35.63 -19.59 24.16
CA ILE A 514 -35.52 -18.62 25.25
C ILE A 514 -35.45 -19.27 26.63
N ARG A 515 -36.07 -20.44 26.82
CA ARG A 515 -36.02 -21.19 28.09
C ARG A 515 -34.60 -21.60 28.46
N GLN A 516 -33.76 -21.90 27.48
CA GLN A 516 -32.36 -22.27 27.73
C GLN A 516 -31.55 -21.11 28.33
N ALA A 517 -31.95 -19.85 28.10
CA ALA A 517 -31.27 -18.72 28.71
C ALA A 517 -31.46 -18.66 30.23
N PHE A 518 -32.52 -19.31 30.75
CA PHE A 518 -32.84 -19.41 32.17
C PHE A 518 -32.41 -20.75 32.79
N GLU A 519 -31.85 -21.66 31.99
CA GLU A 519 -31.27 -22.92 32.48
C GLU A 519 -29.79 -22.73 32.83
N VAL A 520 -29.32 -23.47 33.84
CA VAL A 520 -27.91 -23.43 34.26
C VAL A 520 -27.01 -23.76 33.07
N MET A 521 -26.03 -22.90 32.81
CA MET A 521 -25.13 -23.10 31.68
C MET A 521 -24.21 -24.30 31.91
N SER A 522 -23.98 -25.06 30.84
CA SER A 522 -22.86 -26.00 30.75
C SER A 522 -21.61 -25.28 30.25
N ALA A 523 -20.43 -25.80 30.56
CA ALA A 523 -19.18 -25.31 29.98
C ALA A 523 -19.26 -25.26 28.43
N GLN A 524 -18.82 -24.13 27.86
CA GLN A 524 -18.78 -23.87 26.41
C GLN A 524 -17.41 -23.33 26.03
N ALA A 525 -17.06 -23.37 24.74
CA ALA A 525 -15.79 -22.84 24.26
C ALA A 525 -15.62 -21.37 24.69
N GLY A 526 -14.64 -21.10 25.56
CA GLY A 526 -14.35 -19.75 26.07
C GLY A 526 -14.89 -19.41 27.46
N ILE A 527 -15.75 -20.24 28.07
CA ILE A 527 -16.27 -20.02 29.44
C ILE A 527 -16.13 -21.31 30.27
N SER A 528 -15.28 -21.26 31.28
CA SER A 528 -15.05 -22.40 32.19
C SER A 528 -16.22 -22.61 33.17
N GLN A 529 -16.38 -23.83 33.68
CA GLN A 529 -17.41 -24.14 34.69
C GLN A 529 -17.26 -23.27 35.96
N MET A 530 -16.03 -22.87 36.28
CA MET A 530 -15.71 -21.99 37.39
C MET A 530 -16.22 -20.56 37.17
N GLN A 531 -16.20 -20.07 35.92
CA GLN A 531 -16.77 -18.76 35.57
C GLN A 531 -18.30 -18.79 35.56
N ILE A 532 -18.91 -19.91 35.13
CA ILE A 532 -20.37 -20.09 35.15
C ILE A 532 -20.88 -20.06 36.59
N ASN A 533 -20.22 -20.79 37.50
CA ASN A 533 -20.57 -20.85 38.92
C ASN A 533 -22.06 -21.20 39.18
N GLY A 534 -22.61 -22.12 38.36
CA GLY A 534 -24.00 -22.56 38.47
C GLY A 534 -25.06 -21.56 38.00
N ARG A 535 -24.67 -20.45 37.36
CA ARG A 535 -25.59 -19.42 36.85
C ARG A 535 -26.12 -19.75 35.46
N ASN A 536 -27.29 -19.21 35.13
CA ASN A 536 -27.81 -19.19 33.76
C ASN A 536 -27.31 -17.96 32.97
N GLN A 537 -27.65 -17.89 31.67
CA GLN A 537 -27.20 -16.81 30.78
C GLN A 537 -27.71 -15.43 31.23
N ILE A 538 -28.96 -15.37 31.72
CA ILE A 538 -29.57 -14.12 32.18
C ILE A 538 -28.93 -13.65 33.48
N GLU A 539 -28.67 -14.55 34.42
CA GLU A 539 -27.98 -14.27 35.68
C GLU A 539 -26.56 -13.78 35.45
N MET A 540 -25.81 -14.41 34.54
CA MET A 540 -24.47 -13.95 34.17
C MET A 540 -24.49 -12.54 33.58
N TYR A 541 -25.43 -12.26 32.68
CA TYR A 541 -25.61 -10.92 32.12
C TYR A 541 -25.96 -9.88 33.20
N LEU A 542 -26.93 -10.19 34.07
CA LEU A 542 -27.36 -9.26 35.11
C LEU A 542 -26.26 -8.98 36.13
N ASP A 543 -25.48 -10.01 36.51
CA ASP A 543 -24.35 -9.88 37.41
C ASP A 543 -23.23 -9.00 36.83
N GLU A 544 -22.95 -9.15 35.54
CA GLU A 544 -21.96 -8.33 34.83
C GLU A 544 -22.41 -6.87 34.72
N MET A 545 -23.69 -6.64 34.40
CA MET A 545 -24.22 -5.30 34.13
C MET A 545 -24.61 -4.52 35.39
N TYR A 546 -25.13 -5.20 36.41
CA TYR A 546 -25.77 -4.57 37.58
C TYR A 546 -25.16 -5.01 38.92
N GLY A 547 -24.06 -5.78 38.88
CA GLY A 547 -23.37 -6.32 40.05
C GLY A 547 -23.96 -7.65 40.52
N PRO A 548 -23.24 -8.41 41.36
CA PRO A 548 -23.57 -9.80 41.65
C PRO A 548 -24.85 -9.98 42.47
N GLY A 549 -25.35 -11.22 42.48
CA GLY A 549 -26.43 -11.67 43.35
C GLY A 549 -27.79 -11.74 42.66
N HIS A 550 -27.81 -11.75 41.33
CA HIS A 550 -29.04 -11.95 40.58
C HIS A 550 -29.43 -13.42 40.50
N SER A 551 -30.73 -13.68 40.53
CA SER A 551 -31.31 -14.95 40.12
C SER A 551 -32.45 -14.70 39.15
N ALA A 552 -32.53 -15.50 38.09
CA ALA A 552 -33.53 -15.34 37.05
C ALA A 552 -34.14 -16.69 36.69
N GLU A 553 -35.47 -16.79 36.73
CA GLU A 553 -36.20 -18.00 36.35
C GLU A 553 -37.44 -17.67 35.52
N ILE A 554 -37.99 -18.69 34.86
CA ILE A 554 -39.30 -18.61 34.20
C ILE A 554 -40.31 -19.33 35.09
N ASP A 555 -41.34 -18.62 35.53
CA ASP A 555 -42.37 -19.21 36.36
C ASP A 555 -43.32 -20.13 35.57
N SER A 556 -44.22 -20.79 36.28
CA SER A 556 -45.25 -21.67 35.69
C SER A 556 -46.21 -20.98 34.69
N ARG A 557 -46.22 -19.65 34.64
CA ARG A 557 -47.04 -18.82 33.74
C ARG A 557 -46.21 -18.21 32.60
N ASN A 558 -44.97 -18.68 32.42
CA ASN A 558 -44.00 -18.14 31.47
C ASN A 558 -43.61 -16.68 31.70
N LYS A 559 -43.74 -16.19 32.94
CA LYS A 559 -43.25 -14.88 33.33
C LYS A 559 -41.81 -14.95 33.77
N PHE A 560 -41.06 -13.90 33.50
CA PHE A 560 -39.68 -13.79 33.94
C PHE A 560 -39.65 -13.26 35.37
N VAL A 561 -39.15 -14.08 36.28
CA VAL A 561 -38.97 -13.71 37.68
C VAL A 561 -37.49 -13.45 37.89
N VAL A 562 -37.14 -12.18 38.09
CA VAL A 562 -35.77 -11.77 38.38
C VAL A 562 -35.70 -11.21 39.79
N THR A 563 -34.70 -11.67 40.54
CA THR A 563 -34.41 -11.18 41.89
C THR A 563 -32.96 -10.75 41.99
N GLN A 564 -32.65 -9.80 42.87
CA GLN A 564 -31.30 -9.43 43.27
C GLN A 564 -31.21 -9.55 44.79
N ASN A 565 -30.33 -10.40 45.30
CA ASN A 565 -30.20 -10.71 46.72
C ASN A 565 -31.55 -11.08 47.37
N GLY A 566 -32.38 -11.85 46.64
CA GLY A 566 -33.71 -12.29 47.07
C GLY A 566 -34.81 -11.23 47.00
N ARG A 567 -34.52 -10.00 46.54
CA ARG A 567 -35.53 -8.96 46.30
C ARG A 567 -35.94 -8.94 44.84
N HIS A 568 -37.24 -8.93 44.58
CA HIS A 568 -37.78 -8.86 43.22
C HIS A 568 -37.30 -7.61 42.48
N VAL A 569 -36.85 -7.79 41.24
CA VAL A 569 -36.42 -6.73 40.32
C VAL A 569 -37.60 -6.44 39.38
N PRO A 570 -38.39 -5.39 39.62
CA PRO A 570 -39.57 -5.10 38.81
C PRO A 570 -39.18 -4.62 37.41
N GLY A 571 -39.97 -5.00 36.41
CA GLY A 571 -39.85 -4.50 35.04
C GLY A 571 -38.76 -5.18 34.21
N PHE A 572 -38.32 -6.39 34.57
CA PHE A 572 -37.46 -7.17 33.71
C PHE A 572 -38.19 -7.67 32.47
N HIS A 573 -37.68 -7.28 31.31
CA HIS A 573 -38.21 -7.67 30.02
C HIS A 573 -37.09 -8.14 29.11
N ILE A 574 -37.43 -9.08 28.21
CA ILE A 574 -36.54 -9.46 27.11
C ILE A 574 -37.03 -8.75 25.86
N VAL A 575 -36.21 -7.88 25.27
CA VAL A 575 -36.57 -7.23 24.00
C VAL A 575 -36.03 -8.04 22.84
N TYR A 576 -36.92 -8.48 21.96
CA TYR A 576 -36.56 -9.16 20.72
C TYR A 576 -36.57 -8.17 19.55
N ILE A 577 -35.40 -7.92 18.98
CA ILE A 577 -35.23 -7.01 17.84
C ILE A 577 -35.09 -7.82 16.55
N ARG A 578 -36.01 -7.59 15.61
CA ARG A 578 -35.98 -8.23 14.28
C ARG A 578 -35.05 -7.45 13.34
N GLY A 579 -34.04 -8.12 12.79
CA GLY A 579 -33.06 -7.53 11.86
C GLY A 579 -33.49 -7.43 10.39
N SER A 580 -34.72 -7.81 10.04
CA SER A 580 -35.26 -7.73 8.66
C SER A 580 -36.49 -6.81 8.58
N PRO A 581 -36.69 -6.05 7.49
CA PRO A 581 -37.78 -5.09 7.37
C PRO A 581 -39.19 -5.70 7.42
N GLY A 582 -40.18 -4.91 7.90
CA GLY A 582 -41.62 -5.18 7.78
C GLY A 582 -42.37 -5.59 9.05
N ILE A 583 -43.71 -5.55 8.99
CA ILE A 583 -44.63 -5.73 10.15
C ILE A 583 -44.49 -7.13 10.77
N PRO A 584 -44.26 -7.25 12.10
CA PRO A 584 -44.22 -8.54 12.79
C PRO A 584 -45.55 -9.28 12.67
N LYS A 585 -45.55 -10.50 12.13
CA LYS A 585 -46.73 -11.38 12.10
C LYS A 585 -46.61 -12.47 13.16
N HIS A 586 -46.71 -12.13 14.46
CA HIS A 586 -46.46 -13.12 15.53
C HIS A 586 -47.51 -13.14 16.67
N PRO A 587 -48.82 -13.29 16.40
CA PRO A 587 -49.82 -13.29 17.46
C PRO A 587 -49.70 -14.47 18.46
N ARG A 588 -49.11 -15.62 18.07
CA ARG A 588 -49.14 -16.83 18.92
C ARG A 588 -48.04 -16.91 19.99
N LYS A 589 -46.80 -16.54 19.69
CA LYS A 589 -45.66 -16.68 20.62
C LYS A 589 -45.51 -15.49 21.58
N VAL A 590 -45.98 -14.30 21.19
CA VAL A 590 -46.11 -13.13 22.08
C VAL A 590 -47.10 -13.40 23.21
N HIS A 591 -48.13 -14.23 22.97
CA HIS A 591 -49.04 -14.69 24.02
C HIS A 591 -48.41 -15.78 24.92
N GLU A 592 -47.38 -16.49 24.44
CA GLU A 592 -46.72 -17.55 25.21
C GLU A 592 -45.72 -16.98 26.23
N PHE A 593 -45.07 -15.85 25.92
CA PHE A 593 -44.12 -15.16 26.81
C PHE A 593 -44.52 -13.69 26.95
N PRO A 594 -45.36 -13.34 27.95
CA PRO A 594 -45.92 -12.00 28.08
C PRO A 594 -44.90 -10.90 28.41
N ASP A 595 -43.72 -11.29 28.92
CA ASP A 595 -42.65 -10.36 29.31
C ASP A 595 -41.60 -10.17 28.20
N VAL A 596 -41.85 -10.70 26.99
CA VAL A 596 -41.04 -10.44 25.80
C VAL A 596 -41.61 -9.25 25.03
N ALA A 597 -40.85 -8.17 24.96
CA ALA A 597 -41.17 -7.02 24.13
C ALA A 597 -40.63 -7.25 22.71
N HIS A 598 -41.43 -6.95 21.69
CA HIS A 598 -41.01 -7.04 20.30
C HIS A 598 -40.82 -5.65 19.74
N VAL A 599 -39.66 -5.40 19.15
CA VAL A 599 -39.36 -4.12 18.51
C VAL A 599 -38.80 -4.38 17.12
N THR A 600 -39.34 -3.70 16.13
CA THR A 600 -38.81 -3.71 14.76
C THR A 600 -37.65 -2.73 14.63
N PHE A 601 -36.76 -2.98 13.67
CA PHE A 601 -35.67 -2.04 13.37
C PHE A 601 -36.21 -0.65 13.00
N GLU A 602 -37.38 -0.58 12.36
CA GLU A 602 -38.08 0.66 12.02
C GLU A 602 -38.67 1.39 13.25
N GLU A 603 -39.00 0.70 14.34
CA GLU A 603 -39.48 1.30 15.59
C GLU A 603 -38.34 1.86 16.46
N ILE A 604 -37.11 1.36 16.29
CA ILE A 604 -35.90 1.86 16.98
C ILE A 604 -35.37 3.14 16.33
N THR A 605 -35.69 3.36 15.04
CA THR A 605 -35.15 4.46 14.22
C THR A 605 -36.04 5.71 14.16
N ARG A 606 -37.14 5.74 14.93
CA ARG A 606 -37.93 6.94 15.23
C ARG A 606 -37.58 7.48 16.60
#